data_AF-A0A6P2DM57-F1
#
_entry.id   AF-A0A6P2DM57-F1
#
_cell.length_a   1.000
_cell.length_b   1.000
_cell.length_c   1.000
_cell.angle_alpha   90.00
_cell.angle_beta   90.00
_cell.angle_gamma   90.00
#
_symmetry.space_group_name_H-M   'P 1'
#
loop_
_entity.id
_entity.type
_entity.pdbx_description
1 polymer ?
#
loop_
_entity_poly.entity_id
_entity_poly.type
_entity_poly.pdbx_seq_one_letter_code
_entity_poly.pdbx_strand_id
1 'polypeptide(L)'
;MSDAEFKGWVKLHCIATGAAGNPETARTLVQNQGVFQDKYGATVGEMGECTDRLVSNARTPKFPNEHTDALVIELKALRRERSETLAAADPKDPGPAPEPKCELCRDLGLVDVPMPECVVVPSDAPARLVPKAGYRTVLTIPVRCDHKACAAGAELYRKGDRHPTLSKYRGPFRGVDPVQLLRDHQRAEIEKLRGGAVSESLADLPNIARRLAANGFTPPRKSK
;
A
#
# COMPACT_ATOMS: atom_id res chain seq x y z
N MET A 1 4.26 27.39 -3.76
CA MET A 1 2.78 27.34 -3.85
C MET A 1 2.23 28.34 -2.86
N SER A 2 1.38 29.26 -3.33
CA SER A 2 0.70 30.23 -2.47
C SER A 2 -0.46 29.59 -1.70
N ASP A 3 -0.90 30.24 -0.63
CA ASP A 3 -2.07 29.83 0.16
C ASP A 3 -3.36 29.76 -0.68
N ALA A 4 -3.55 30.72 -1.60
CA ALA A 4 -4.71 30.76 -2.49
C ALA A 4 -4.72 29.58 -3.47
N GLU A 5 -3.57 29.24 -4.05
CA GLU A 5 -3.44 28.07 -4.94
C GLU A 5 -3.71 26.76 -4.19
N PHE A 6 -3.20 26.63 -2.96
CA PHE A 6 -3.43 25.43 -2.14
C PHE A 6 -4.90 25.26 -1.78
N LYS A 7 -5.56 26.32 -1.30
CA LYS A 7 -7.00 26.30 -1.00
C LYS A 7 -7.86 26.03 -2.24
N GLY A 8 -7.46 26.59 -3.39
CA GLY A 8 -8.09 26.31 -4.68
C GLY A 8 -7.99 24.82 -5.05
N TRP A 9 -6.80 24.23 -4.91
CA TRP A 9 -6.61 22.79 -5.11
C TRP A 9 -7.39 21.94 -4.10
N VAL A 10 -7.42 22.27 -2.81
CA VAL A 10 -8.19 21.53 -1.79
C VAL A 10 -9.68 21.44 -2.18
N LYS A 11 -10.25 22.53 -2.68
CA LYS A 11 -11.64 22.54 -3.17
C LYS A 11 -11.83 21.55 -4.32
N LEU A 12 -10.93 21.55 -5.29
CA LEU A 12 -10.98 20.63 -6.43
C LEU A 12 -10.78 19.17 -6.00
N HIS A 13 -9.84 18.92 -5.08
CA HIS A 13 -9.61 17.61 -4.49
C HIS A 13 -10.89 17.06 -3.85
N CYS A 14 -11.53 17.83 -2.98
CA CYS A 14 -12.77 17.40 -2.32
C CYS A 14 -13.90 17.12 -3.32
N ILE A 15 -14.01 17.90 -4.40
CA ILE A 15 -14.98 17.62 -5.48
C ILE A 15 -14.65 16.28 -6.16
N ALA A 16 -13.40 16.10 -6.56
CA ALA A 16 -12.95 14.92 -7.30
C ALA A 16 -13.06 13.62 -6.48
N THR A 17 -12.79 13.66 -5.18
CA THR A 17 -12.88 12.49 -4.29
C THR A 17 -14.27 12.25 -3.71
N GLY A 18 -15.27 13.08 -4.06
CA GLY A 18 -16.62 13.02 -3.48
C GLY A 18 -16.72 13.50 -2.02
N ALA A 19 -15.66 14.12 -1.49
CA ALA A 19 -15.61 14.66 -0.14
C ALA A 19 -16.18 16.09 -0.03
N ALA A 20 -16.71 16.67 -1.11
CA ALA A 20 -17.27 18.03 -1.14
C ALA A 20 -18.43 18.24 -0.15
N GLY A 21 -19.16 17.17 0.19
CA GLY A 21 -20.20 17.19 1.22
C GLY A 21 -19.67 17.15 2.67
N ASN A 22 -18.36 16.99 2.87
CA ASN A 22 -17.72 16.94 4.19
C ASN A 22 -16.75 18.13 4.36
N PRO A 23 -17.19 19.23 5.00
CA PRO A 23 -16.34 20.41 5.21
C PRO A 23 -15.13 20.15 6.11
N GLU A 24 -15.17 19.08 6.93
CA GLU A 24 -14.04 18.71 7.80
C GLU A 24 -12.84 18.21 7.01
N THR A 25 -13.05 17.58 5.85
CA THR A 25 -11.97 17.15 4.95
C THR A 25 -11.19 18.35 4.43
N ALA A 26 -11.89 19.35 3.90
CA ALA A 26 -11.27 20.57 3.39
C ALA A 26 -10.50 21.30 4.51
N ARG A 27 -11.11 21.43 5.69
CA ARG A 27 -10.44 22.02 6.86
C ARG A 27 -9.19 21.26 7.26
N THR A 28 -9.25 19.93 7.32
CA THR A 28 -8.12 19.08 7.71
C THR A 28 -6.96 19.23 6.73
N LEU A 29 -7.24 19.24 5.42
CA LEU A 29 -6.23 19.45 4.39
C LEU A 29 -5.59 20.85 4.48
N VAL A 30 -6.40 21.89 4.70
CA VAL A 30 -5.90 23.27 4.93
C VAL A 30 -5.02 23.34 6.18
N GLN A 31 -5.42 22.71 7.29
CA GLN A 31 -4.63 22.66 8.51
C GLN A 31 -3.30 21.91 8.33
N ASN A 32 -3.24 20.96 7.39
CA ASN A 32 -2.05 20.18 7.07
C ASN A 32 -1.24 20.77 5.90
N GLN A 33 -1.48 22.03 5.50
CA GLN A 33 -0.75 22.67 4.40
C GLN A 33 0.77 22.59 4.55
N GLY A 34 1.29 22.83 5.76
CA GLY A 34 2.73 22.76 6.04
C GLY A 34 3.33 21.36 5.86
N VAL A 35 2.52 20.30 5.94
CA VAL A 35 2.98 18.94 5.60
C VAL A 35 3.35 18.87 4.12
N PHE A 36 2.51 19.39 3.23
CA PHE A 36 2.76 19.34 1.79
C PHE A 36 3.82 20.34 1.35
N GLN A 37 3.73 21.59 1.82
CA GLN A 37 4.60 22.67 1.39
C GLN A 37 5.97 22.62 2.06
N ASP A 38 6.03 22.56 3.39
CA ASP A 38 7.29 22.73 4.12
C ASP A 38 8.07 21.42 4.23
N LYS A 39 7.37 20.31 4.53
CA LYS A 39 8.02 19.01 4.74
C LYS A 39 8.33 18.28 3.44
N TYR A 40 7.43 18.35 2.45
CA TYR A 40 7.59 17.62 1.19
C TYR A 40 7.90 18.54 -0.01
N GLY A 41 7.81 19.86 0.11
CA GLY A 41 8.05 20.75 -1.03
C GLY A 41 7.14 20.45 -2.22
N ALA A 42 5.89 20.04 -1.97
CA ALA A 42 4.95 19.62 -3.00
C ALA A 42 4.45 20.83 -3.80
N THR A 43 4.38 20.66 -5.12
CA THR A 43 3.79 21.65 -6.03
C THR A 43 2.30 21.40 -6.24
N VAL A 44 1.54 22.43 -6.64
CA VAL A 44 0.11 22.28 -6.98
C VAL A 44 -0.10 21.21 -8.06
N GLY A 45 0.79 21.15 -9.05
CA GLY A 45 0.72 20.16 -10.14
C GLY A 45 0.87 18.72 -9.63
N GLU A 46 1.85 18.48 -8.73
CA GLU A 46 2.01 17.15 -8.10
C GLU A 46 0.78 16.78 -7.26
N MET A 47 0.21 17.73 -6.53
CA MET A 47 -0.99 17.50 -5.71
C MET A 47 -2.22 17.20 -6.58
N GLY A 48 -2.34 17.84 -7.74
CA GLY A 48 -3.34 17.54 -8.75
C GLY A 48 -3.21 16.10 -9.27
N GLU A 49 -2.01 15.72 -9.69
CA GLU A 49 -1.76 14.36 -10.20
C GLU A 49 -1.98 13.28 -9.13
N CYS A 50 -1.60 13.54 -7.87
CA CYS A 50 -1.91 12.65 -6.76
C CYS A 50 -3.42 12.48 -6.56
N THR A 51 -4.20 13.56 -6.73
CA THR A 51 -5.66 13.52 -6.65
C THR A 51 -6.24 12.64 -7.76
N ASP A 52 -5.78 12.84 -8.99
CA ASP A 52 -6.22 12.04 -10.14
C ASP A 52 -5.91 10.55 -9.91
N ARG A 53 -4.71 10.23 -9.42
CA ARG A 53 -4.32 8.84 -9.10
C ARG A 53 -5.20 8.22 -8.01
N LEU A 54 -5.58 8.96 -6.98
CA LEU A 54 -6.49 8.46 -5.94
C LEU A 54 -7.87 8.13 -6.52
N VAL A 55 -8.39 9.00 -7.39
CA VAL A 55 -9.70 8.82 -8.05
C VAL A 55 -9.65 7.66 -9.04
N SER A 56 -8.70 7.64 -9.96
CA SER A 56 -8.57 6.61 -10.99
C SER A 56 -8.36 5.21 -10.42
N ASN A 57 -7.68 5.08 -9.29
CA ASN A 57 -7.46 3.79 -8.63
C ASN A 57 -8.55 3.41 -7.63
N ALA A 58 -9.63 4.19 -7.51
CA ALA A 58 -10.68 4.02 -6.51
C ALA A 58 -10.14 3.89 -5.06
N ARG A 59 -9.03 4.57 -4.77
CA ARG A 59 -8.38 4.64 -3.44
C ARG A 59 -8.75 5.94 -2.72
N THR A 60 -9.91 6.50 -3.05
CA THR A 60 -10.39 7.74 -2.45
C THR A 60 -10.64 7.55 -0.95
N PRO A 61 -9.99 8.35 -0.09
CA PRO A 61 -10.17 8.24 1.35
C PRO A 61 -11.60 8.60 1.77
N LYS A 62 -12.07 8.01 2.88
CA LYS A 62 -13.45 8.22 3.35
C LYS A 62 -13.52 9.19 4.53
N PHE A 63 -12.47 9.25 5.33
CA PHE A 63 -12.43 10.08 6.53
C PHE A 63 -11.47 11.27 6.35
N PRO A 64 -11.78 12.45 6.91
CA PRO A 64 -10.98 13.67 6.76
C PRO A 64 -9.47 13.52 7.01
N ASN A 65 -9.12 12.74 8.04
CA ASN A 65 -7.74 12.50 8.44
C ASN A 65 -6.95 11.60 7.46
N GLU A 66 -7.63 10.74 6.71
CA GLU A 66 -6.99 9.81 5.77
C GLU A 66 -6.53 10.50 4.47
N HIS A 67 -7.14 11.65 4.12
CA HIS A 67 -6.79 12.37 2.89
C HIS A 67 -5.33 12.79 2.86
N THR A 68 -4.81 13.29 3.99
CA THR A 68 -3.41 13.72 4.08
C THR A 68 -2.45 12.55 3.86
N ASP A 69 -2.70 11.42 4.51
CA ASP A 69 -1.83 10.24 4.40
C ASP A 69 -1.86 9.63 3.00
N ALA A 70 -3.06 9.51 2.41
CA ALA A 70 -3.23 8.99 1.06
C ALA A 70 -2.50 9.85 0.02
N LEU A 71 -2.58 11.18 0.14
CA LEU A 71 -1.85 12.10 -0.74
C LEU A 71 -0.34 11.99 -0.57
N VAL A 72 0.14 11.84 0.67
CA VAL A 72 1.58 11.66 0.92
C VAL A 72 2.09 10.35 0.33
N ILE A 73 1.30 9.27 0.38
CA ILE A 73 1.64 7.98 -0.23
C ILE A 73 1.73 8.14 -1.76
N GLU A 74 0.74 8.76 -2.39
CA GLU A 74 0.78 8.98 -3.84
C GLU A 74 1.91 9.92 -4.25
N LEU A 75 2.19 10.97 -3.49
CA LEU A 75 3.29 11.89 -3.78
C LEU A 75 4.65 11.18 -3.76
N LYS A 76 4.87 10.28 -2.79
CA LYS A 76 6.08 9.46 -2.72
C LYS A 76 6.16 8.49 -3.90
N ALA A 77 5.06 7.84 -4.25
CA ALA A 77 4.99 6.93 -5.39
C ALA A 77 5.28 7.67 -6.70
N LEU A 78 4.63 8.81 -6.94
CA LEU A 78 4.81 9.65 -8.11
C LEU A 78 6.28 10.08 -8.28
N ARG A 79 6.90 10.54 -7.20
CA ARG A 79 8.31 10.97 -7.25
C ARG A 79 9.26 9.81 -7.49
N ARG A 80 8.98 8.64 -6.90
CA ARG A 80 9.75 7.42 -7.16
C ARG A 80 9.64 7.02 -8.62
N GLU A 81 8.44 6.97 -9.19
CA GLU A 81 8.21 6.63 -10.60
C GLU A 81 8.91 7.62 -11.54
N ARG A 82 8.86 8.92 -11.24
CA ARG A 82 9.59 9.93 -12.01
C ARG A 82 11.10 9.77 -11.89
N SER A 83 11.62 9.45 -10.71
CA SER A 83 13.04 9.16 -10.51
C SER A 83 13.47 7.91 -11.27
N GLU A 84 12.65 6.87 -11.30
CA GLU A 84 12.90 5.62 -12.05
C GLU A 84 12.82 5.87 -13.56
N THR A 85 11.88 6.69 -14.01
CA THR A 85 11.74 7.09 -15.42
C THR A 85 12.92 7.96 -15.87
N LEU A 86 13.37 8.90 -15.04
CA LEU A 86 14.56 9.70 -15.31
C LEU A 86 15.84 8.85 -15.32
N ALA A 87 15.95 7.89 -14.40
CA ALA A 87 17.05 6.93 -14.39
C ALA A 87 17.02 6.00 -15.62
N ALA A 88 15.83 5.67 -16.15
CA ALA A 88 15.66 4.90 -17.38
C ALA A 88 15.90 5.73 -18.66
N ALA A 89 15.78 7.05 -18.59
CA ALA A 89 15.97 7.97 -19.71
C ALA A 89 17.42 8.46 -19.89
N ASP A 90 18.29 8.25 -18.91
CA ASP A 90 19.73 8.51 -19.03
C ASP A 90 20.42 7.28 -19.68
N PRO A 91 20.97 7.37 -20.90
CA PRO A 91 21.52 6.23 -21.64
C PRO A 91 22.93 5.85 -21.16
N LYS A 92 23.18 5.92 -19.86
CA LYS A 92 24.26 5.12 -19.26
C LYS A 92 23.63 3.82 -18.86
N ASP A 93 23.86 2.79 -19.67
CA ASP A 93 23.63 1.38 -19.34
C ASP A 93 23.93 1.17 -17.85
N PRO A 94 22.91 1.18 -16.96
CA PRO A 94 23.14 0.85 -15.59
C PRO A 94 23.26 -0.66 -15.67
N GLY A 95 24.51 -1.13 -15.81
CA GLY A 95 24.83 -2.54 -15.72
C GLY A 95 24.02 -3.16 -14.58
N PRO A 96 23.61 -4.42 -14.72
CA PRO A 96 22.55 -5.05 -13.93
C PRO A 96 22.63 -4.57 -12.48
N ALA A 97 21.52 -3.96 -12.01
CA ALA A 97 21.43 -3.42 -10.65
C ALA A 97 22.09 -4.42 -9.70
N PRO A 98 23.08 -3.98 -8.89
CA PRO A 98 23.92 -4.90 -8.15
C PRO A 98 23.03 -5.88 -7.40
N GLU A 99 23.26 -7.18 -7.63
CA GLU A 99 22.43 -8.20 -7.03
C GLU A 99 22.42 -8.00 -5.51
N PRO A 100 21.23 -7.99 -4.89
CA PRO A 100 21.15 -7.76 -3.46
C PRO A 100 21.92 -8.85 -2.73
N LYS A 101 22.73 -8.47 -1.74
CA LYS A 101 23.55 -9.41 -0.97
C LYS A 101 22.68 -10.35 -0.13
N CYS A 102 21.49 -9.90 0.26
CA CYS A 102 20.50 -10.72 0.93
C CYS A 102 19.24 -10.91 0.08
N GLU A 103 19.01 -12.14 -0.39
CA GLU A 103 17.86 -12.54 -1.22
C GLU A 103 16.49 -12.42 -0.51
N LEU A 104 16.48 -12.39 0.83
CA LEU A 104 15.24 -12.31 1.61
C LEU A 104 14.76 -10.88 1.78
N CYS A 105 15.63 -9.98 2.27
CA CYS A 105 15.27 -8.59 2.52
C CYS A 105 15.67 -7.63 1.41
N ARG A 106 16.36 -8.10 0.37
CA ARG A 106 16.92 -7.27 -0.71
C ARG A 106 17.71 -6.07 -0.18
N ASP A 107 18.54 -6.32 0.82
CA ASP A 107 19.37 -5.33 1.55
C ASP A 107 18.60 -4.21 2.30
N LEU A 108 17.27 -4.34 2.47
CA LEU A 108 16.47 -3.41 3.28
C LEU A 108 16.55 -3.68 4.79
N GLY A 109 17.03 -4.86 5.19
CA GLY A 109 17.16 -5.27 6.59
C GLY A 109 15.84 -5.71 7.25
N LEU A 110 14.69 -5.50 6.60
CA LEU A 110 13.37 -5.98 7.00
C LEU A 110 12.80 -6.97 5.97
N VAL A 111 12.04 -7.95 6.45
CA VAL A 111 11.33 -8.92 5.62
C VAL A 111 9.87 -8.90 6.06
N ASP A 112 8.94 -8.78 5.11
CA ASP A 112 7.52 -8.93 5.41
C ASP A 112 7.17 -10.40 5.58
N VAL A 113 6.45 -10.68 6.67
CA VAL A 113 5.92 -12.00 7.01
C VAL A 113 4.45 -11.86 7.38
N PRO A 114 3.62 -12.90 7.19
CA PRO A 114 2.22 -12.83 7.57
C PRO A 114 2.09 -12.75 9.09
N MET A 115 1.07 -12.07 9.58
CA MET A 115 0.72 -12.12 11.01
C MET A 115 0.36 -13.56 11.40
N PRO A 116 0.68 -14.04 12.63
CA PRO A 116 0.43 -15.43 12.98
C PRO A 116 -1.07 -15.77 12.99
N GLU A 117 -1.93 -14.79 13.28
CA GLU A 117 -3.39 -14.97 13.21
C GLU A 117 -3.92 -15.18 11.79
N CYS A 118 -3.13 -14.88 10.77
CA CYS A 118 -3.47 -15.14 9.37
C CYS A 118 -3.03 -16.52 8.89
N VAL A 119 -2.46 -17.36 9.76
CA VAL A 119 -1.87 -18.64 9.38
C VAL A 119 -2.73 -19.78 9.90
N VAL A 120 -3.16 -20.65 9.01
CA VAL A 120 -3.82 -21.90 9.36
C VAL A 120 -2.91 -23.05 8.97
N VAL A 121 -2.57 -23.90 9.94
CA VAL A 121 -1.78 -25.13 9.75
C VAL A 121 -2.69 -26.33 10.05
N PRO A 122 -3.36 -26.90 9.03
CA PRO A 122 -4.16 -28.11 9.19
C PRO A 122 -3.29 -29.32 9.52
N SER A 123 -3.88 -30.37 10.11
CA SER A 123 -3.17 -31.63 10.41
C SER A 123 -2.93 -32.51 9.18
N ASP A 124 -3.71 -32.31 8.12
CA ASP A 124 -3.83 -33.18 6.93
C ASP A 124 -3.66 -32.42 5.60
N ALA A 125 -3.30 -31.14 5.65
CA ALA A 125 -3.14 -30.29 4.48
C ALA A 125 -2.00 -29.26 4.69
N PRO A 126 -1.42 -28.72 3.60
CA PRO A 126 -0.38 -27.70 3.72
C PRO A 126 -0.90 -26.44 4.43
N ALA A 127 0.02 -25.76 5.11
CA ALA A 127 -0.28 -24.47 5.72
C ALA A 127 -0.76 -23.47 4.66
N ARG A 128 -1.72 -22.63 5.05
CA ARG A 128 -2.30 -21.62 4.17
C ARG A 128 -2.53 -20.32 4.90
N LEU A 129 -2.54 -19.23 4.13
CA LEU A 129 -2.89 -17.92 4.63
C LEU A 129 -4.38 -17.64 4.47
N VAL A 130 -4.97 -17.10 5.52
CA VAL A 130 -6.35 -16.65 5.56
C VAL A 130 -6.40 -15.21 6.07
N PRO A 131 -7.34 -14.38 5.59
CA PRO A 131 -7.54 -13.05 6.16
C PRO A 131 -7.80 -13.13 7.67
N LYS A 132 -7.29 -12.15 8.42
CA LYS A 132 -7.60 -12.02 9.86
C LYS A 132 -9.11 -11.79 10.02
N ALA A 133 -9.70 -12.31 11.09
CA ALA A 133 -11.11 -12.06 11.40
C ALA A 133 -11.43 -10.56 11.38
N GLY A 134 -12.45 -10.17 10.60
CA GLY A 134 -12.82 -8.76 10.39
C GLY A 134 -12.08 -8.05 9.25
N TYR A 135 -11.12 -8.70 8.59
CA TYR A 135 -10.36 -8.16 7.47
C TYR A 135 -10.62 -8.98 6.19
N ARG A 136 -10.52 -8.31 5.04
CA ARG A 136 -10.66 -8.95 3.71
C ARG A 136 -9.33 -9.45 3.15
N THR A 137 -8.21 -9.06 3.77
CA THR A 137 -6.85 -9.36 3.29
C THR A 137 -6.01 -10.02 4.38
N VAL A 138 -4.96 -10.71 3.95
CA VAL A 138 -3.91 -11.21 4.83
C VAL A 138 -3.08 -10.02 5.33
N LEU A 139 -2.92 -9.90 6.64
CA LEU A 139 -2.09 -8.88 7.24
C LEU A 139 -0.64 -9.35 7.33
N THR A 140 0.31 -8.45 7.09
CA THR A 140 1.74 -8.69 7.22
C THR A 140 2.34 -7.79 8.30
N ILE A 141 3.48 -8.21 8.83
CA ILE A 141 4.30 -7.41 9.74
C ILE A 141 5.76 -7.46 9.25
N PRO A 142 6.49 -6.33 9.31
CA PRO A 142 7.92 -6.35 9.05
C PRO A 142 8.66 -7.00 10.23
N VAL A 143 9.57 -7.91 9.91
CA VAL A 143 10.51 -8.49 10.87
C VAL A 143 11.93 -8.26 10.43
N ARG A 144 12.83 -8.10 11.39
CA ARG A 144 14.24 -7.83 11.08
C ARG A 144 14.90 -9.07 10.49
N CYS A 145 15.56 -8.90 9.36
CA CYS A 145 16.29 -9.96 8.69
C CYS A 145 17.54 -10.33 9.49
N ASP A 146 17.63 -11.58 9.91
CA ASP A 146 18.85 -12.17 10.49
C ASP A 146 19.35 -13.38 9.69
N HIS A 147 18.85 -13.53 8.45
CA HIS A 147 19.31 -14.57 7.54
C HIS A 147 20.79 -14.39 7.21
N LYS A 148 21.58 -15.45 7.41
CA LYS A 148 23.02 -15.51 7.11
C LYS A 148 23.80 -14.26 7.55
N ALA A 149 23.50 -13.75 8.75
CA ALA A 149 24.12 -12.53 9.28
C ALA A 149 23.95 -11.29 8.36
N CYS A 150 22.76 -11.11 7.80
CA CYS A 150 22.39 -9.97 6.96
C CYS A 150 22.90 -8.63 7.52
N ALA A 151 23.80 -7.98 6.77
CA ALA A 151 24.43 -6.72 7.19
C ALA A 151 23.42 -5.59 7.39
N ALA A 152 22.41 -5.51 6.53
CA ALA A 152 21.34 -4.51 6.63
C ALA A 152 20.48 -4.71 7.89
N GLY A 153 20.17 -5.96 8.25
CA GLY A 153 19.49 -6.27 9.50
C GLY A 153 20.34 -5.93 10.73
N ALA A 154 21.63 -6.22 10.69
CA ALA A 154 22.57 -5.84 11.75
C ALA A 154 22.70 -4.32 11.91
N GLU A 155 22.72 -3.58 10.81
CA GLU A 155 22.72 -2.11 10.79
C GLU A 155 21.45 -1.53 11.44
N LEU A 156 20.26 -2.08 11.14
CA LEU A 156 19.01 -1.67 11.77
C LEU A 156 19.06 -1.89 13.29
N TYR A 157 19.56 -3.05 13.73
CA TYR A 157 19.74 -3.31 15.16
C TYR A 157 20.68 -2.29 15.83
N ARG A 158 21.81 -1.97 15.19
CA ARG A 158 22.75 -0.94 15.66
C ARG A 158 22.12 0.45 15.74
N LYS A 159 21.19 0.77 14.83
CA LYS A 159 20.39 2.01 14.82
C LYS A 159 19.22 2.01 15.82
N GLY A 160 19.08 0.96 16.63
CA GLY A 160 18.06 0.88 17.68
C GLY A 160 16.71 0.33 17.23
N ASP A 161 16.62 -0.28 16.05
CA ASP A 161 15.40 -0.93 15.57
C ASP A 161 14.93 -2.04 16.53
N ARG A 162 13.63 -2.05 16.83
CA ARG A 162 13.01 -2.95 17.82
C ARG A 162 12.17 -4.06 17.21
N HIS A 163 12.16 -4.22 15.89
CA HIS A 163 11.42 -5.32 15.28
C HIS A 163 11.98 -6.68 15.73
N PRO A 164 11.12 -7.68 15.98
CA PRO A 164 11.58 -9.03 16.25
C PRO A 164 12.37 -9.55 15.05
N THR A 165 13.36 -10.40 15.28
CA THR A 165 14.10 -11.02 14.18
C THR A 165 13.29 -12.12 13.52
N LEU A 166 13.56 -12.40 12.24
CA LEU A 166 12.89 -13.45 11.48
C LEU A 166 13.01 -14.81 12.17
N SER A 167 14.19 -15.16 12.72
CA SER A 167 14.35 -16.41 13.49
C SER A 167 13.45 -16.47 14.73
N LYS A 168 13.33 -15.38 15.49
CA LYS A 168 12.45 -15.30 16.67
C LYS A 168 10.98 -15.34 16.31
N TYR A 169 10.64 -14.80 15.14
CA TYR A 169 9.27 -14.73 14.65
C TYR A 169 8.74 -16.07 14.11
N ARG A 170 9.60 -17.06 13.85
CA ARG A 170 9.20 -18.37 13.30
C ARG A 170 8.45 -19.28 14.27
N GLY A 171 8.54 -19.05 15.58
CA GLY A 171 7.95 -19.92 16.60
C GLY A 171 6.47 -20.29 16.38
N PRO A 172 5.58 -19.33 16.04
CA PRO A 172 4.16 -19.60 15.77
C PRO A 172 3.88 -20.42 14.51
N PHE A 173 4.85 -20.61 13.61
CA PHE A 173 4.65 -21.21 12.29
C PHE A 173 4.90 -22.72 12.25
N ARG A 174 5.19 -23.37 13.39
CA ARG A 174 5.31 -24.84 13.52
C ARG A 174 6.17 -25.51 12.43
N GLY A 175 7.30 -24.90 12.07
CA GLY A 175 8.23 -25.43 11.06
C GLY A 175 7.95 -24.98 9.62
N VAL A 176 6.88 -24.21 9.38
CA VAL A 176 6.59 -23.58 8.09
C VAL A 176 7.43 -22.31 7.94
N ASP A 177 8.01 -22.09 6.76
CA ASP A 177 8.71 -20.84 6.47
C ASP A 177 7.69 -19.71 6.19
N PRO A 178 7.57 -18.71 7.08
CA PRO A 178 6.59 -17.64 6.93
C PRO A 178 6.81 -16.80 5.66
N VAL A 179 8.06 -16.68 5.20
CA VAL A 179 8.39 -15.88 4.01
C VAL A 179 7.95 -16.61 2.76
N GLN A 180 8.22 -17.91 2.68
CA GLN A 180 7.81 -18.72 1.53
C GLN A 180 6.29 -18.81 1.44
N LEU A 181 5.62 -19.02 2.57
CA LEU A 181 4.16 -19.07 2.65
C LEU A 181 3.49 -17.79 2.11
N LEU A 182 4.05 -16.61 2.44
CA LEU A 182 3.55 -15.34 1.92
C LEU A 182 3.82 -15.17 0.42
N ARG A 183 5.02 -15.56 -0.06
CA ARG A 183 5.37 -15.50 -1.48
C ARG A 183 4.46 -16.38 -2.33
N ASP A 184 4.16 -17.59 -1.88
CA ASP A 184 3.28 -18.51 -2.58
C ASP A 184 1.84 -17.98 -2.63
N HIS A 185 1.36 -17.39 -1.53
CA HIS A 185 0.05 -16.73 -1.51
C HIS A 185 -0.03 -15.55 -2.49
N GLN A 186 0.97 -14.67 -2.48
CA GLN A 186 1.04 -13.53 -3.41
C GLN A 186 1.09 -13.99 -4.87
N ARG A 187 1.84 -15.05 -5.17
CA ARG A 187 1.89 -15.65 -6.50
C ARG A 187 0.52 -16.18 -6.93
N ALA A 188 -0.16 -16.94 -6.07
CA ALA A 188 -1.48 -17.48 -6.35
C ALA A 188 -2.53 -16.38 -6.58
N GLU A 189 -2.47 -15.27 -5.83
CA GLU A 189 -3.35 -14.12 -6.05
C GLU A 189 -3.09 -13.43 -7.39
N ILE A 190 -1.81 -13.26 -7.78
CA ILE A 190 -1.44 -12.73 -9.10
C ILE A 190 -1.91 -13.66 -10.23
N GLU A 191 -1.79 -14.98 -10.07
CA GLU A 191 -2.26 -15.96 -11.05
C GLU A 191 -3.78 -15.93 -11.21
N LYS A 192 -4.55 -15.77 -10.12
CA LYS A 192 -6.01 -15.57 -10.19
C LYS A 192 -6.39 -14.30 -10.92
N LEU A 193 -5.68 -13.20 -10.66
CA LEU A 193 -5.90 -11.93 -11.36
C LEU A 193 -5.62 -12.05 -12.87
N ARG A 194 -4.58 -12.81 -13.24
CA ARG A 194 -4.22 -13.07 -14.65
C ARG A 194 -5.19 -14.05 -15.33
N GLY A 195 -5.65 -15.07 -14.62
CA GLY A 195 -6.61 -16.06 -15.11
C GLY A 195 -8.05 -15.54 -15.23
N GLY A 196 -8.42 -14.49 -14.49
CA GLY A 196 -9.72 -13.83 -14.58
C GLY A 196 -9.84 -12.77 -15.68
N ALA A 197 -8.75 -12.43 -16.37
CA ALA A 197 -8.70 -11.32 -17.33
C ALA A 197 -9.14 -11.68 -18.77
N VAL A 198 -9.65 -12.89 -19.02
CA VAL A 198 -10.06 -13.32 -20.38
C VAL A 198 -11.41 -14.05 -20.38
N SER A 199 -12.49 -13.39 -19.94
CA SER A 199 -13.86 -13.75 -20.41
C SER A 199 -14.95 -12.72 -20.11
N GLU A 200 -14.67 -11.42 -19.98
CA GLU A 200 -15.75 -10.42 -19.86
C GLU A 200 -15.72 -9.49 -21.07
N SER A 201 -16.64 -9.77 -21.99
CA SER A 201 -16.91 -8.96 -23.18
C SER A 201 -17.18 -7.51 -22.78
N LEU A 202 -16.62 -6.56 -23.55
CA LEU A 202 -16.85 -5.11 -23.46
C LEU A 202 -18.33 -4.70 -23.45
N ALA A 203 -19.26 -5.62 -23.74
CA ALA A 203 -20.70 -5.40 -23.69
C ALA A 203 -21.30 -5.36 -22.27
N ASP A 204 -20.61 -5.83 -21.22
CA ASP A 204 -21.17 -5.95 -19.86
C ASP A 204 -20.78 -4.82 -18.88
N LEU A 205 -20.07 -3.80 -19.34
CA LEU A 205 -19.71 -2.59 -18.57
C LEU A 205 -20.89 -1.94 -17.79
N PRO A 206 -22.14 -1.89 -18.31
CA PRO A 206 -23.26 -1.32 -17.55
C PRO A 206 -23.67 -2.12 -16.31
N ASN A 207 -23.45 -3.44 -16.31
CA ASN A 207 -23.76 -4.31 -15.17
C ASN A 207 -22.67 -4.26 -14.09
N ILE A 208 -21.41 -4.04 -14.48
CA ILE A 208 -20.29 -3.83 -13.55
C ILE A 208 -20.49 -2.54 -12.77
N ALA A 209 -20.85 -1.43 -13.44
CA ALA A 209 -21.17 -0.16 -12.77
C ALA A 209 -22.36 -0.29 -11.79
N ARG A 210 -23.38 -1.08 -12.14
CA ARG A 210 -24.54 -1.34 -11.27
C ARG A 210 -24.20 -2.25 -10.08
N ARG A 211 -23.31 -3.23 -10.22
CA ARG A 211 -22.78 -4.05 -9.10
C ARG A 211 -21.85 -3.25 -8.19
N LEU A 212 -21.05 -2.35 -8.74
CA LEU A 212 -20.19 -1.43 -7.97
C LEU A 212 -21.03 -0.43 -7.17
N ALA A 213 -22.14 0.08 -7.73
CA ALA A 213 -23.10 0.92 -7.02
C ALA A 213 -23.89 0.14 -5.95
N ALA A 214 -24.23 -1.13 -6.20
CA ALA A 214 -24.90 -2.00 -5.22
C ALA A 214 -23.99 -2.46 -4.05
N ASN A 215 -22.67 -2.36 -4.20
CA ASN A 215 -21.68 -2.60 -3.13
C ASN A 215 -21.43 -1.37 -2.24
N GLY A 216 -22.23 -0.31 -2.38
CA GLY A 216 -22.33 0.77 -1.41
C GLY A 216 -22.78 0.23 -0.05
N PHE A 217 -22.06 0.60 1.00
CA PHE A 217 -22.39 0.27 2.38
C PHE A 217 -23.86 0.60 2.71
N THR A 218 -24.65 -0.42 3.10
CA THR A 218 -25.96 -0.22 3.72
C THR A 218 -25.75 -0.15 5.24
N PRO A 219 -25.88 1.03 5.88
CA PRO A 219 -25.80 1.11 7.33
C PRO A 219 -26.92 0.29 7.99
N PRO A 220 -26.69 -0.29 9.19
CA PRO A 220 -27.75 -0.96 9.92
C PRO A 220 -28.88 0.03 10.25
N ARG A 221 -30.12 -0.34 9.92
CA ARG A 221 -31.31 0.39 10.39
C ARG A 221 -31.34 0.30 11.91
N LYS A 222 -31.34 1.46 12.58
CA LYS A 222 -31.69 1.54 14.00
C LYS A 222 -33.11 0.97 14.17
N SER A 223 -33.22 -0.15 14.86
CA SER A 223 -34.49 -0.62 15.41
C SER A 223 -34.99 0.44 16.41
N LYS A 224 -36.26 0.83 16.26
CA LYS A 224 -36.97 1.70 17.20
C LYS A 224 -37.14 1.02 18.56
#